data_AF-A0A060X293-F1
#
_entry.id   AF-A0A060X293-F1
#
_cell.length_a   1.000
_cell.length_b   1.000
_cell.length_c   1.000
_cell.angle_alpha   90.00
_cell.angle_beta   90.00
_cell.angle_gamma   90.00
#
_symmetry.space_group_name_H-M   'P 1'
#
loop_
_entity.id
_entity.type
_entity.pdbx_description
1 polymer ?
#
loop_
_entity_poly.entity_id
_entity_poly.type
_entity_poly.pdbx_seq_one_letter_code
_entity_poly.pdbx_strand_id
1 'polypeptide(L)'
;MVDCMSKVMLHTALSCWQPFLGLALVAVFVGSALGCPARCDCSAQSKSVLCHRKRLSSIPDGIPIETRILDLSKNKLQAVNPDDFAPYPGLEDLDLSGNIISYVEPGAFNPLYSMHSLSLKSNRIKLIPLGVFTGLSNLTRLDVSDNKIVILLDYMFQDLHNLNISTLHAYSFKKLFRLRHLEIDSWTSLDSVPANTLHSLNLTTLFITNTNLSTFPYQALKHLHYLTHLNLSFNRIRHIEGGMLFELVRLRELHLVGAQLSTIESYAFQGLRWLKVLNVSHNHLNTLEKGVFQAPEALEVLLIDDNPLVCDCRLMWILQKRHSIFFGDSQPECSTPEGIRGRPFREFKETLLSYYVTCTKPKIRENKTQTIAVDEGQSVKLHCSAEGIPRPVVSWLSPRRHLLTNKSYGRVKVHNNGTLEIKVAEVQDGGVYLCMATNTAGNDSLMASLAVKSLGSLYANRTQYYTDPSNATTNGTSNVTYGLDLKTILVSTAMGCFTFLGVVLFCFLLLFVWSRGKGKHKNNIDIEYVPRSKSNGTSVDGGAEGQAGPHRFNMKMI
;
A
#
# COMPACT_ATOMS: atom_id res chain seq x y z
N MET A 1 43.02 105.53 -6.67
CA MET A 1 42.56 106.84 -7.20
C MET A 1 41.61 106.52 -8.35
N VAL A 2 40.31 106.36 -8.05
CA VAL A 2 39.22 107.38 -8.20
C VAL A 2 38.94 107.59 -9.70
N ASP A 3 37.77 107.25 -10.25
CA ASP A 3 36.40 107.76 -9.94
C ASP A 3 35.37 106.62 -9.73
N CYS A 4 34.48 106.56 -8.72
CA CYS A 4 33.36 107.44 -8.29
C CYS A 4 32.29 107.67 -9.39
N MET A 5 30.98 107.45 -9.24
CA MET A 5 30.14 107.01 -8.12
C MET A 5 28.67 106.85 -8.61
N SER A 6 27.89 105.98 -7.95
CA SER A 6 26.40 105.92 -7.81
C SER A 6 25.73 104.70 -8.44
N LYS A 7 24.83 103.96 -7.79
CA LYS A 7 24.26 104.04 -6.44
C LYS A 7 23.61 102.67 -6.14
N VAL A 8 23.88 102.15 -4.95
CA VAL A 8 23.00 101.30 -4.13
C VAL A 8 22.54 99.96 -4.73
N MET A 9 23.35 98.91 -4.53
CA MET A 9 22.85 97.55 -4.32
C MET A 9 22.67 97.31 -2.81
N LEU A 10 21.45 97.51 -2.31
CA LEU A 10 20.90 96.78 -1.17
C LEU A 10 19.41 97.14 -1.05
N HIS A 11 18.56 96.12 -0.94
CA HIS A 11 17.10 96.15 -0.78
C HIS A 11 16.22 96.29 -2.04
N THR A 12 16.04 95.15 -2.71
CA THR A 12 14.72 94.66 -3.18
C THR A 12 14.84 93.12 -3.25
N ALA A 13 14.48 92.37 -2.22
CA ALA A 13 13.10 91.99 -1.88
C ALA A 13 12.39 91.28 -3.04
N LEU A 14 12.38 89.95 -2.95
CA LEU A 14 11.34 89.02 -3.40
C LEU A 14 10.70 89.28 -4.77
N SER A 15 11.25 88.67 -5.82
CA SER A 15 10.47 87.94 -6.83
C SER A 15 11.43 87.52 -7.95
N CYS A 16 11.12 86.39 -8.58
CA CYS A 16 11.95 85.71 -9.57
C CYS A 16 13.19 85.05 -8.95
N TRP A 17 13.03 83.78 -8.60
CA TRP A 17 13.91 82.64 -8.91
C TRP A 17 13.37 81.42 -8.12
N GLN A 18 12.11 81.06 -8.42
CA GLN A 18 11.55 79.73 -8.15
C GLN A 18 10.78 79.35 -9.41
N PRO A 19 11.36 78.47 -10.25
CA PRO A 19 10.87 77.10 -10.24
C PRO A 19 11.98 76.10 -10.60
N PHE A 20 13.01 75.91 -9.76
CA PHE A 20 13.97 74.80 -9.96
C PHE A 20 14.43 74.10 -8.68
N LEU A 21 13.73 74.31 -7.55
CA LEU A 21 13.98 73.59 -6.29
C LEU A 21 12.81 72.69 -5.85
N GLY A 22 11.90 72.36 -6.78
CA GLY A 22 10.72 71.51 -6.55
C GLY A 22 10.78 70.12 -7.19
N LEU A 23 11.94 69.69 -7.69
CA LEU A 23 12.09 68.39 -8.40
C LEU A 23 13.11 67.43 -7.78
N ALA A 24 13.79 67.80 -6.70
CA ALA A 24 14.76 66.94 -6.01
C ALA A 24 14.33 66.48 -4.60
N LEU A 25 13.13 66.87 -4.13
CA LEU A 25 12.57 66.43 -2.84
C LEU A 25 11.21 65.72 -2.95
N VAL A 26 10.77 65.41 -4.17
CA VAL A 26 9.66 64.46 -4.44
C VAL A 26 10.18 63.14 -5.06
N ALA A 27 11.47 63.06 -5.37
CA ALA A 27 12.13 61.86 -5.91
C ALA A 27 12.75 60.94 -4.82
N VAL A 28 12.19 60.93 -3.60
CA VAL A 28 12.52 59.95 -2.55
C VAL A 28 11.28 59.19 -2.06
N PHE A 29 10.09 59.43 -2.63
CA PHE A 29 8.87 58.69 -2.30
C PHE A 29 7.99 58.35 -3.51
N VAL A 30 8.59 57.97 -4.64
CA VAL A 30 7.85 57.35 -5.78
C VAL A 30 8.62 56.16 -6.32
N GLY A 31 8.90 55.20 -5.45
CA GLY A 31 9.70 54.02 -5.79
C GLY A 31 9.30 52.76 -5.03
N SER A 32 8.01 52.56 -4.70
CA SER A 32 7.44 51.27 -4.27
C SER A 32 6.02 51.46 -3.69
N ALA A 33 4.96 51.29 -4.48
CA ALA A 33 3.59 50.90 -4.05
C ALA A 33 2.50 51.12 -5.13
N LEU A 34 2.78 50.88 -6.42
CA LEU A 34 1.77 51.04 -7.48
C LEU A 34 1.17 49.72 -8.00
N GLY A 35 1.37 48.61 -7.28
CA GLY A 35 0.93 47.30 -7.76
C GLY A 35 0.61 46.30 -6.67
N CYS A 36 0.13 46.73 -5.51
CA CYS A 36 -0.44 45.80 -4.53
C CYS A 36 -1.94 46.06 -4.40
N PRO A 37 -2.81 45.05 -4.49
CA PRO A 37 -4.24 45.25 -4.31
C PRO A 37 -4.52 45.85 -2.94
N ALA A 38 -5.41 46.85 -2.85
CA ALA A 38 -5.63 47.63 -1.64
C ALA A 38 -6.05 46.82 -0.39
N ARG A 39 -6.55 45.59 -0.58
CA ARG A 39 -6.96 44.69 0.52
C ARG A 39 -5.93 43.61 0.84
N CYS A 40 -4.86 43.49 0.06
CA CYS A 40 -3.89 42.40 0.16
C CYS A 40 -2.55 42.88 0.71
N ASP A 41 -1.80 41.94 1.25
CA ASP A 41 -0.48 42.18 1.82
C ASP A 41 0.57 41.63 0.84
N CYS A 42 1.36 42.51 0.23
CA CYS A 42 2.35 42.12 -0.78
C CYS A 42 3.78 42.26 -0.25
N SER A 43 4.63 41.29 -0.60
CA SER A 43 6.07 41.33 -0.34
C SER A 43 6.84 41.21 -1.64
N ALA A 44 7.56 42.28 -2.00
CA ALA A 44 8.41 42.32 -3.19
C ALA A 44 9.63 41.38 -3.09
N GLN A 45 10.13 41.13 -1.87
CA GLN A 45 11.30 40.28 -1.63
C GLN A 45 11.00 38.80 -1.92
N SER A 46 9.87 38.31 -1.41
CA SER A 46 9.41 36.94 -1.63
C SER A 46 8.50 36.80 -2.85
N LYS A 47 8.23 37.90 -3.58
CA LYS A 47 7.28 37.96 -4.70
C LYS A 47 5.95 37.31 -4.34
N SER A 48 5.46 37.60 -3.13
CA SER A 48 4.26 37.00 -2.57
C SER A 48 3.15 38.02 -2.40
N VAL A 49 1.92 37.59 -2.63
CA VAL A 49 0.70 38.37 -2.45
C VAL A 49 -0.27 37.57 -1.60
N LEU A 50 -0.58 38.09 -0.41
CA LEU A 50 -1.42 37.43 0.59
C LEU A 50 -2.75 38.18 0.71
N CYS A 51 -3.81 37.55 0.22
CA CYS A 51 -5.16 38.07 0.18
C CYS A 51 -6.12 37.23 1.04
N HIS A 52 -5.63 36.62 2.13
CA HIS A 52 -6.44 35.73 2.95
C HIS A 52 -7.57 36.49 3.69
N ARG A 53 -8.78 35.91 3.76
CA ARG A 53 -9.94 36.44 4.52
C ARG A 53 -10.40 37.86 4.14
N LYS A 54 -10.15 38.30 2.90
CA LYS A 54 -10.50 39.67 2.44
C LYS A 54 -11.91 39.79 1.83
N ARG A 55 -12.70 38.71 1.88
CA ARG A 55 -14.09 38.59 1.36
C ARG A 55 -14.20 38.92 -0.14
N LEU A 56 -13.18 38.59 -0.92
CA LEU A 56 -13.12 38.85 -2.35
C LEU A 56 -14.10 37.96 -3.12
N SER A 57 -14.86 38.52 -4.05
CA SER A 57 -15.78 37.78 -4.93
C SER A 57 -15.17 37.42 -6.30
N SER A 58 -14.10 38.13 -6.67
CA SER A 58 -13.29 37.92 -7.87
C SER A 58 -11.82 38.10 -7.52
N ILE A 59 -10.93 37.70 -8.42
CA ILE A 59 -9.50 37.96 -8.28
C ILE A 59 -9.29 39.48 -8.36
N PRO A 60 -8.52 40.08 -7.43
CA PRO A 60 -8.38 41.53 -7.36
C PRO A 60 -7.43 42.04 -8.44
N ASP A 61 -7.77 43.19 -9.03
CA ASP A 61 -6.90 43.89 -9.96
C ASP A 61 -5.65 44.43 -9.25
N GLY A 62 -4.57 44.58 -10.02
CA GLY A 62 -3.32 45.18 -9.52
C GLY A 62 -2.42 44.23 -8.73
N ILE A 63 -2.53 42.91 -8.95
CA ILE A 63 -1.51 41.95 -8.53
C ILE A 63 -0.25 42.16 -9.40
N PRO A 64 0.97 42.17 -8.83
CA PRO A 64 2.20 42.27 -9.62
C PRO A 64 2.36 41.10 -10.58
N ILE A 65 2.74 41.36 -11.84
CA ILE A 65 2.96 40.32 -12.86
C ILE A 65 4.10 39.36 -12.47
N GLU A 66 5.08 39.84 -11.70
CA GLU A 66 6.19 39.03 -11.19
C GLU A 66 5.86 38.16 -9.97
N THR A 67 4.60 38.12 -9.52
CA THR A 67 4.18 37.32 -8.36
C THR A 67 4.47 35.83 -8.58
N ARG A 68 5.06 35.20 -7.56
CA ARG A 68 5.35 33.75 -7.53
C ARG A 68 4.45 33.00 -6.55
N ILE A 69 4.08 33.63 -5.44
CA ILE A 69 3.23 33.03 -4.41
C ILE A 69 1.96 33.88 -4.29
N LEU A 70 0.81 33.27 -4.56
CA LEU A 70 -0.48 33.94 -4.48
C LEU A 70 -1.43 33.18 -3.55
N ASP A 71 -1.75 33.79 -2.41
CA ASP A 71 -2.73 33.27 -1.45
C ASP A 71 -4.03 34.06 -1.57
N LEU A 72 -5.05 33.42 -2.16
CA LEU A 72 -6.42 33.92 -2.27
C LEU A 72 -7.37 33.13 -1.36
N SER A 73 -6.86 32.50 -0.31
CA SER A 73 -7.62 31.62 0.56
C SER A 73 -8.67 32.37 1.39
N LYS A 74 -9.71 31.63 1.82
CA LYS A 74 -10.78 32.11 2.71
C LYS A 74 -11.52 33.35 2.17
N ASN A 75 -11.75 33.38 0.86
CA ASN A 75 -12.52 34.42 0.17
C ASN A 75 -13.89 33.86 -0.28
N LYS A 76 -14.52 34.52 -1.26
CA LYS A 76 -15.85 34.17 -1.80
C LYS A 76 -15.80 33.97 -3.32
N LEU A 77 -14.68 33.49 -3.85
CA LEU A 77 -14.54 33.17 -5.28
C LEU A 77 -15.49 32.02 -5.64
N GLN A 78 -16.23 32.15 -6.75
CA GLN A 78 -17.28 31.20 -7.17
C GLN A 78 -16.88 30.28 -8.32
N ALA A 79 -15.96 30.73 -9.17
CA ALA A 79 -15.46 30.02 -10.35
C ALA A 79 -14.01 30.45 -10.61
N VAL A 80 -13.32 29.68 -11.44
CA VAL A 80 -12.01 30.04 -11.99
C VAL A 80 -12.04 29.86 -13.50
N ASN A 81 -11.69 30.91 -14.22
CA ASN A 81 -11.77 31.02 -15.67
C ASN A 81 -10.37 31.05 -16.31
N PRO A 82 -10.22 30.80 -17.63
CA PRO A 82 -8.92 30.82 -18.32
C PRO A 82 -8.16 32.15 -18.21
N ASP A 83 -8.87 33.28 -18.19
CA ASP A 83 -8.26 34.61 -18.18
C ASP A 83 -7.77 35.06 -16.79
N ASP A 84 -8.23 34.39 -15.73
CA ASP A 84 -8.04 34.78 -14.33
C ASP A 84 -6.56 34.83 -13.92
N PHE A 85 -5.76 33.88 -14.41
CA PHE A 85 -4.35 33.76 -14.07
C PHE A 85 -3.40 33.86 -15.27
N ALA A 86 -3.94 34.04 -16.48
CA ALA A 86 -3.15 34.24 -17.69
C ALA A 86 -2.09 35.36 -17.57
N PRO A 87 -2.32 36.48 -16.85
CA PRO A 87 -1.32 37.53 -16.66
C PRO A 87 -0.10 37.13 -15.81
N TYR A 88 -0.13 35.99 -15.08
CA TYR A 88 0.88 35.63 -14.08
C TYR A 88 1.61 34.30 -14.40
N PRO A 89 2.30 34.17 -15.55
CA PRO A 89 2.93 32.92 -15.98
C PRO A 89 4.07 32.42 -15.06
N GLY A 90 4.57 33.30 -14.20
CA GLY A 90 5.62 33.02 -13.22
C GLY A 90 5.13 32.44 -11.88
N LEU A 91 3.82 32.21 -11.71
CA LEU A 91 3.28 31.64 -10.46
C LEU A 91 3.84 30.25 -10.20
N GLU A 92 4.35 30.06 -8.99
CA GLU A 92 4.89 28.81 -8.47
C GLU A 92 3.91 28.18 -7.47
N ASP A 93 3.34 28.97 -6.57
CA ASP A 93 2.41 28.49 -5.54
C ASP A 93 1.10 29.29 -5.55
N LEU A 94 -0.02 28.58 -5.69
CA LEU A 94 -1.36 29.16 -5.71
C LEU A 94 -2.27 28.50 -4.68
N ASP A 95 -2.74 29.27 -3.71
CA ASP A 95 -3.70 28.83 -2.69
C ASP A 95 -5.08 29.47 -2.93
N LEU A 96 -6.05 28.65 -3.33
CA LEU A 96 -7.46 29.02 -3.53
C LEU A 96 -8.37 28.37 -2.47
N SER A 97 -7.80 27.90 -1.36
CA SER A 97 -8.53 27.13 -0.36
C SER A 97 -9.59 27.94 0.39
N GLY A 98 -10.67 27.29 0.85
CA GLY A 98 -11.69 27.94 1.67
C GLY A 98 -12.51 29.00 0.93
N ASN A 99 -12.66 28.87 -0.39
CA ASN A 99 -13.54 29.70 -1.22
C ASN A 99 -14.90 29.01 -1.42
N ILE A 100 -15.72 29.51 -2.35
CA ILE A 100 -16.99 28.90 -2.74
C ILE A 100 -16.96 28.43 -4.20
N ILE A 101 -15.77 28.04 -4.69
CA ILE A 101 -15.54 27.66 -6.08
C ILE A 101 -16.36 26.41 -6.38
N SER A 102 -17.31 26.52 -7.30
CA SER A 102 -18.22 25.42 -7.67
C SER A 102 -17.81 24.72 -8.96
N TYR A 103 -17.04 25.41 -9.80
CA TYR A 103 -16.61 24.96 -11.12
C TYR A 103 -15.27 25.61 -11.49
N VAL A 104 -14.42 24.86 -12.20
CA VAL A 104 -13.15 25.34 -12.75
C VAL A 104 -13.17 25.05 -14.24
N GLU A 105 -13.02 26.09 -15.06
CA GLU A 105 -13.05 25.93 -16.51
C GLU A 105 -11.81 25.18 -17.04
N PRO A 106 -11.95 24.34 -18.08
CA PRO A 106 -10.80 23.79 -18.78
C PRO A 106 -9.86 24.90 -19.25
N GLY A 107 -8.57 24.78 -18.96
CA GLY A 107 -7.59 25.82 -19.28
C GLY A 107 -7.51 26.98 -18.28
N ALA A 108 -8.27 26.97 -17.18
CA ALA A 108 -8.21 27.96 -16.09
C ALA A 108 -6.78 28.27 -15.57
N PHE A 109 -5.88 27.29 -15.66
CA PHE A 109 -4.50 27.41 -15.19
C PHE A 109 -3.47 27.44 -16.33
N ASN A 110 -3.88 27.71 -17.57
CA ASN A 110 -3.00 27.91 -18.70
C ASN A 110 -2.68 29.43 -18.81
N PRO A 111 -1.41 29.90 -18.84
CA PRO A 111 -0.16 29.18 -19.09
C PRO A 111 0.76 29.06 -17.86
N LEU A 112 0.25 28.56 -16.73
CA LEU A 112 1.00 28.47 -15.47
C LEU A 112 2.00 27.29 -15.46
N TYR A 113 2.94 27.28 -16.42
CA TYR A 113 3.93 26.23 -16.59
C TYR A 113 4.93 26.13 -15.42
N SER A 114 5.09 27.20 -14.65
CA SER A 114 6.02 27.29 -13.51
C SER A 114 5.44 26.76 -12.19
N MET A 115 4.16 26.36 -12.19
CA MET A 115 3.44 26.00 -10.96
C MET A 115 3.99 24.71 -10.32
N HIS A 116 4.28 24.77 -9.03
CA HIS A 116 4.74 23.69 -8.17
C HIS A 116 3.66 23.20 -7.20
N SER A 117 2.84 24.10 -6.66
CA SER A 117 1.79 23.79 -5.69
C SER A 117 0.47 24.46 -6.05
N LEU A 118 -0.62 23.68 -6.02
CA LEU A 118 -1.99 24.15 -6.19
C LEU A 118 -2.88 23.59 -5.09
N SER A 119 -3.56 24.47 -4.35
CA SER A 119 -4.60 24.08 -3.39
C SER A 119 -5.96 24.60 -3.81
N LEU A 120 -6.90 23.68 -3.97
CA LEU A 120 -8.33 23.91 -4.18
C LEU A 120 -9.17 23.39 -2.99
N LYS A 121 -8.53 23.18 -1.84
CA LYS A 121 -9.14 22.64 -0.63
C LYS A 121 -10.36 23.43 -0.14
N SER A 122 -11.33 22.77 0.49
CA SER A 122 -12.46 23.45 1.16
C SER A 122 -13.25 24.37 0.22
N ASN A 123 -13.59 23.87 -0.96
CA ASN A 123 -14.39 24.56 -1.97
C ASN A 123 -15.72 23.81 -2.20
N ARG A 124 -16.47 24.19 -3.23
CA ARG A 124 -17.77 23.58 -3.60
C ARG A 124 -17.70 22.83 -4.93
N ILE A 125 -16.49 22.40 -5.34
CA ILE A 125 -16.27 21.79 -6.64
C ILE A 125 -17.00 20.46 -6.67
N LYS A 126 -17.90 20.30 -7.65
CA LYS A 126 -18.64 19.05 -7.86
C LYS A 126 -17.96 18.13 -8.88
N LEU A 127 -17.24 18.72 -9.81
CA LEU A 127 -16.62 18.03 -10.94
C LEU A 127 -15.31 18.73 -11.30
N ILE A 128 -14.28 17.95 -11.62
CA ILE A 128 -13.04 18.46 -12.24
C ILE A 128 -13.04 17.97 -13.71
N PRO A 129 -13.41 18.82 -14.69
CA PRO A 129 -13.41 18.42 -16.09
C PRO A 129 -12.01 18.15 -16.63
N LEU A 130 -11.91 17.34 -17.68
CA LEU A 130 -10.67 17.12 -18.42
C LEU A 130 -10.18 18.47 -18.98
N GLY A 131 -8.89 18.75 -18.83
CA GLY A 131 -8.33 20.02 -19.31
C GLY A 131 -8.14 21.08 -18.22
N VAL A 132 -8.66 20.89 -17.00
CA VAL A 132 -8.41 21.85 -15.91
C VAL A 132 -6.93 21.93 -15.57
N PHE A 133 -6.27 20.77 -15.42
CA PHE A 133 -4.84 20.71 -15.06
C PHE A 133 -3.90 20.61 -16.27
N THR A 134 -4.38 20.88 -17.49
CA THR A 134 -3.48 20.88 -18.66
C THR A 134 -2.52 22.06 -18.61
N GLY A 135 -1.25 21.80 -18.96
CA GLY A 135 -0.20 22.81 -18.90
C GLY A 135 0.57 22.83 -17.58
N LEU A 136 0.04 22.23 -16.50
CA LEU A 136 0.70 22.18 -15.19
C LEU A 136 1.77 21.06 -15.10
N SER A 137 2.71 21.03 -16.05
CA SER A 137 3.72 19.97 -16.14
C SER A 137 4.73 19.95 -14.99
N ASN A 138 4.88 21.09 -14.29
CA ASN A 138 5.80 21.24 -13.16
C ASN A 138 5.15 20.99 -11.79
N LEU A 139 3.85 20.70 -11.75
CA LEU A 139 3.12 20.55 -10.51
C LEU A 139 3.64 19.36 -9.69
N THR A 140 3.98 19.63 -8.43
CA THR A 140 4.53 18.65 -7.48
C THR A 140 3.56 18.31 -6.36
N ARG A 141 2.68 19.25 -6.00
CA ARG A 141 1.67 19.14 -4.96
C ARG A 141 0.31 19.59 -5.49
N LEU A 142 -0.70 18.74 -5.31
CA LEU A 142 -2.10 19.04 -5.62
C LEU A 142 -2.99 18.64 -4.44
N ASP A 143 -3.76 19.60 -3.93
CA ASP A 143 -4.74 19.39 -2.88
C ASP A 143 -6.14 19.78 -3.38
N VAL A 144 -7.03 18.78 -3.45
CA VAL A 144 -8.45 18.93 -3.86
C VAL A 144 -9.40 18.45 -2.75
N SER A 145 -8.92 18.39 -1.51
CA SER A 145 -9.66 17.92 -0.33
C SER A 145 -10.87 18.80 0.01
N ASP A 146 -11.81 18.27 0.80
CA ASP A 146 -12.98 19.00 1.33
C ASP A 146 -13.76 19.76 0.25
N ASN A 147 -14.04 19.08 -0.86
CA ASN A 147 -14.90 19.57 -1.93
C ASN A 147 -16.23 18.80 -1.96
N LYS A 148 -17.06 19.03 -2.98
CA LYS A 148 -18.31 18.28 -3.22
C LYS A 148 -18.17 17.35 -4.41
N ILE A 149 -16.95 16.83 -4.65
CA ILE A 149 -16.60 16.10 -5.87
C ILE A 149 -17.38 14.79 -5.94
N VAL A 150 -18.14 14.66 -7.02
CA VAL A 150 -18.96 13.51 -7.45
C VAL A 150 -18.37 13.13 -8.80
N ILE A 151 -17.47 12.15 -8.83
CA ILE A 151 -16.63 11.89 -10.01
C ILE A 151 -17.46 11.20 -11.10
N LEU A 152 -17.54 11.83 -12.27
CA LEU A 152 -17.70 11.21 -13.59
C LEU A 152 -16.91 12.11 -14.55
N LEU A 153 -16.05 11.64 -15.44
CA LEU A 153 -16.47 11.18 -16.76
C LEU A 153 -15.31 10.52 -17.50
N ASP A 154 -15.60 9.33 -18.03
CA ASP A 154 -15.04 8.84 -19.28
C ASP A 154 -15.57 9.74 -20.41
N TYR A 155 -14.71 10.57 -20.99
CA TYR A 155 -14.86 11.33 -22.24
C TYR A 155 -16.32 11.59 -22.70
N MET A 156 -16.89 12.67 -22.15
CA MET A 156 -17.95 13.53 -22.73
C MET A 156 -18.99 12.85 -23.67
N PHE A 157 -20.19 12.60 -23.11
CA PHE A 157 -21.49 12.38 -23.79
C PHE A 157 -21.56 11.26 -24.84
N GLN A 158 -22.22 10.15 -24.51
CA GLN A 158 -23.19 9.43 -25.36
C GLN A 158 -23.59 8.13 -24.67
N ASP A 159 -24.87 8.04 -24.30
CA ASP A 159 -25.55 6.83 -23.81
C ASP A 159 -25.02 6.27 -22.48
N LEU A 160 -25.85 6.22 -21.43
CA LEU A 160 -25.93 5.08 -20.48
C LEU A 160 -26.70 5.46 -19.21
N HIS A 161 -27.89 4.87 -19.11
CA HIS A 161 -28.59 4.62 -17.86
C HIS A 161 -27.75 3.67 -17.00
N ASN A 162 -26.96 4.22 -16.07
CA ASN A 162 -26.37 3.62 -14.86
C ASN A 162 -24.94 4.15 -14.64
N LEU A 163 -24.83 5.39 -14.17
CA LEU A 163 -23.53 5.95 -13.76
C LEU A 163 -23.32 5.67 -12.26
N ASN A 164 -22.29 4.90 -11.94
CA ASN A 164 -21.87 4.67 -10.57
C ASN A 164 -20.91 5.79 -10.12
N ILE A 165 -21.42 6.70 -9.29
CA ILE A 165 -20.76 7.91 -8.77
C ILE A 165 -19.64 7.62 -7.76
N SER A 166 -19.46 6.35 -7.41
CA SER A 166 -18.63 5.94 -6.29
C SER A 166 -17.17 5.62 -6.63
N THR A 167 -16.77 5.71 -7.90
CA THR A 167 -15.49 5.17 -8.36
C THR A 167 -14.62 6.23 -9.06
N LEU A 168 -13.32 6.27 -8.76
CA LEU A 168 -12.33 6.97 -9.61
C LEU A 168 -12.16 6.22 -10.95
N HIS A 169 -11.87 6.91 -12.05
CA HIS A 169 -11.67 6.27 -13.36
C HIS A 169 -10.18 6.00 -13.66
N ALA A 170 -9.91 5.09 -14.59
CA ALA A 170 -8.55 4.81 -15.02
C ALA A 170 -7.90 6.05 -15.66
N TYR A 171 -6.62 6.28 -15.38
CA TYR A 171 -5.82 7.37 -15.97
C TYR A 171 -6.30 8.81 -15.67
N SER A 172 -7.10 9.04 -14.61
CA SER A 172 -7.61 10.38 -14.25
C SER A 172 -6.53 11.45 -14.08
N PHE A 173 -5.28 11.06 -13.77
CA PHE A 173 -4.16 11.97 -13.52
C PHE A 173 -3.10 11.95 -14.63
N LYS A 174 -3.47 11.56 -15.86
CA LYS A 174 -2.54 11.50 -17.00
C LYS A 174 -1.87 12.87 -17.22
N LYS A 175 -0.58 12.86 -17.58
CA LYS A 175 0.28 14.02 -17.87
C LYS A 175 0.88 14.76 -16.64
N LEU A 176 0.50 14.39 -15.41
CA LEU A 176 1.09 14.95 -14.18
C LEU A 176 2.37 14.21 -13.75
N PHE A 177 3.36 14.11 -14.64
CA PHE A 177 4.53 13.25 -14.47
C PHE A 177 5.47 13.65 -13.31
N ARG A 178 5.40 14.92 -12.87
CA ARG A 178 6.21 15.45 -11.77
C ARG A 178 5.50 15.42 -10.42
N LEU A 179 4.23 15.03 -10.38
CA LEU A 179 3.45 14.99 -9.15
C LEU A 179 4.08 13.99 -8.17
N ARG A 180 4.37 14.47 -6.96
CA ARG A 180 4.97 13.67 -5.87
C ARG A 180 4.03 13.49 -4.69
N HIS A 181 3.15 14.47 -4.48
CA HIS A 181 2.21 14.51 -3.38
C HIS A 181 0.79 14.67 -3.92
N LEU A 182 -0.08 13.70 -3.58
CA LEU A 182 -1.49 13.71 -3.93
C LEU A 182 -2.33 13.48 -2.67
N GLU A 183 -3.26 14.40 -2.40
CA GLU A 183 -4.20 14.32 -1.29
C GLU A 183 -5.65 14.29 -1.81
N ILE A 184 -6.37 13.24 -1.42
CA ILE A 184 -7.80 13.01 -1.65
C ILE A 184 -8.44 12.81 -0.28
N ASP A 185 -9.13 13.82 0.22
CA ASP A 185 -9.76 13.75 1.54
C ASP A 185 -11.23 14.18 1.49
N SER A 186 -12.05 13.51 2.31
CA SER A 186 -13.47 13.80 2.52
C SER A 186 -14.35 13.57 1.28
N TRP A 187 -13.97 12.63 0.42
CA TRP A 187 -14.76 12.19 -0.74
C TRP A 187 -15.72 11.07 -0.29
N THR A 188 -16.83 11.46 0.35
CA THR A 188 -17.75 10.54 1.05
C THR A 188 -18.43 9.49 0.15
N SER A 189 -18.49 9.74 -1.16
CA SER A 189 -19.07 8.81 -2.13
C SER A 189 -18.05 7.83 -2.71
N LEU A 190 -16.74 8.08 -2.56
CA LEU A 190 -15.69 7.24 -3.14
C LEU A 190 -15.58 5.91 -2.38
N ASP A 191 -15.97 4.81 -3.02
CA ASP A 191 -15.94 3.45 -2.44
C ASP A 191 -14.85 2.54 -3.04
N SER A 192 -14.29 2.91 -4.19
CA SER A 192 -13.26 2.12 -4.86
C SER A 192 -12.30 2.97 -5.70
N VAL A 193 -11.05 2.52 -5.72
CA VAL A 193 -9.99 3.05 -6.59
C VAL A 193 -9.55 1.91 -7.53
N PRO A 194 -10.05 1.87 -8.77
CA PRO A 194 -9.76 0.78 -9.68
C PRO A 194 -8.31 0.81 -10.15
N ALA A 195 -7.90 -0.31 -10.77
CA ALA A 195 -6.59 -0.43 -11.38
C ALA A 195 -6.33 0.71 -12.38
N ASN A 196 -5.06 1.10 -12.49
CA ASN A 196 -4.58 2.15 -13.39
C ASN A 196 -5.07 3.59 -13.13
N THR A 197 -5.89 3.84 -12.11
CA THR A 197 -6.26 5.21 -11.70
C THR A 197 -5.04 6.10 -11.50
N LEU A 198 -4.05 5.58 -10.78
CA LEU A 198 -2.79 6.26 -10.43
C LEU A 198 -1.65 5.89 -11.40
N HIS A 199 -1.98 5.31 -12.56
CA HIS A 199 -0.98 4.93 -13.55
C HIS A 199 -0.23 6.17 -14.05
N SER A 200 1.06 6.00 -14.39
CA SER A 200 2.00 7.06 -14.80
C SER A 200 2.41 8.07 -13.73
N LEU A 201 1.81 8.04 -12.53
CA LEU A 201 2.26 8.87 -11.41
C LEU A 201 3.45 8.24 -10.70
N ASN A 202 4.37 9.08 -10.23
CA ASN A 202 5.54 8.67 -9.46
C ASN A 202 5.54 9.33 -8.08
N LEU A 203 4.49 9.01 -7.30
CA LEU A 203 4.21 9.62 -6.00
C LEU A 203 5.20 9.16 -4.92
N THR A 204 5.55 10.09 -4.04
CA THR A 204 6.24 9.80 -2.77
C THR A 204 5.26 9.80 -1.60
N THR A 205 4.16 10.54 -1.71
CA THR A 205 3.13 10.68 -0.69
C THR A 205 1.75 10.58 -1.32
N LEU A 206 0.90 9.72 -0.75
CA LEU A 206 -0.49 9.55 -1.18
C LEU A 206 -1.40 9.45 0.04
N PHE A 207 -2.34 10.38 0.14
CA PHE A 207 -3.36 10.38 1.17
C PHE A 207 -4.74 10.20 0.53
N ILE A 208 -5.47 9.16 0.96
CA ILE A 208 -6.87 8.91 0.59
C ILE A 208 -7.66 8.68 1.88
N THR A 209 -8.14 9.77 2.49
CA THR A 209 -8.69 9.78 3.85
C THR A 209 -10.15 10.23 3.89
N ASN A 210 -10.89 9.80 4.93
CA ASN A 210 -12.30 10.17 5.10
C ASN A 210 -13.17 9.84 3.86
N THR A 211 -12.95 8.65 3.28
CA THR A 211 -13.74 8.16 2.14
C THR A 211 -14.46 6.86 2.50
N ASN A 212 -15.13 6.22 1.54
CA ASN A 212 -15.95 5.03 1.76
C ASN A 212 -15.26 3.74 1.26
N LEU A 213 -13.92 3.71 1.17
CA LEU A 213 -13.21 2.53 0.68
C LEU A 213 -13.47 1.31 1.57
N SER A 214 -14.07 0.26 1.01
CA SER A 214 -14.33 -1.01 1.70
C SER A 214 -13.13 -1.96 1.68
N THR A 215 -12.24 -1.80 0.73
CA THR A 215 -11.08 -2.66 0.48
C THR A 215 -9.82 -1.84 0.25
N PHE A 216 -8.67 -2.39 0.63
CA PHE A 216 -7.39 -1.76 0.37
C PHE A 216 -7.11 -1.74 -1.16
N PRO A 217 -6.69 -0.61 -1.75
CA PRO A 217 -6.59 -0.47 -3.21
C PRO A 217 -5.28 -1.03 -3.79
N TYR A 218 -5.01 -2.33 -3.60
CA TYR A 218 -3.74 -2.98 -3.97
C TYR A 218 -3.32 -2.73 -5.42
N GLN A 219 -4.25 -2.93 -6.37
CA GLN A 219 -3.95 -2.83 -7.80
C GLN A 219 -3.67 -1.40 -8.26
N ALA A 220 -4.30 -0.40 -7.62
CA ALA A 220 -4.03 1.00 -7.93
C ALA A 220 -2.64 1.45 -7.44
N LEU A 221 -2.17 0.86 -6.33
CA LEU A 221 -0.90 1.21 -5.69
C LEU A 221 0.31 0.44 -6.25
N LYS A 222 0.08 -0.68 -6.98
CA LYS A 222 1.12 -1.61 -7.42
C LYS A 222 2.33 -0.97 -8.10
N HIS A 223 2.13 0.11 -8.86
CA HIS A 223 3.19 0.77 -9.63
C HIS A 223 3.92 1.90 -8.87
N LEU A 224 3.50 2.22 -7.65
CA LEU A 224 4.04 3.34 -6.86
C LEU A 224 5.30 2.92 -6.07
N HIS A 225 6.33 2.45 -6.77
CA HIS A 225 7.57 1.92 -6.17
C HIS A 225 8.40 2.95 -5.38
N TYR A 226 8.09 4.25 -5.52
CA TYR A 226 8.74 5.34 -4.81
C TYR A 226 7.90 5.89 -3.65
N LEU A 227 6.73 5.31 -3.38
CA LEU A 227 5.86 5.74 -2.30
C LEU A 227 6.56 5.50 -0.96
N THR A 228 6.57 6.55 -0.13
CA THR A 228 7.19 6.55 1.20
C THR A 228 6.15 6.76 2.30
N HIS A 229 5.10 7.54 2.04
CA HIS A 229 4.04 7.85 2.98
C HIS A 229 2.68 7.50 2.37
N LEU A 230 1.93 6.64 3.05
CA LEU A 230 0.58 6.25 2.66
C LEU A 230 -0.37 6.46 3.83
N ASN A 231 -1.43 7.23 3.60
CA ASN A 231 -2.49 7.44 4.57
C ASN A 231 -3.83 7.03 3.98
N LEU A 232 -4.46 6.02 4.59
CA LEU A 232 -5.78 5.50 4.26
C LEU A 232 -6.70 5.52 5.49
N SER A 233 -6.46 6.45 6.41
CA SER A 233 -7.24 6.61 7.64
C SER A 233 -8.70 7.00 7.35
N PHE A 234 -9.60 6.65 8.27
CA PHE A 234 -11.03 6.94 8.24
C PHE A 234 -11.73 6.43 6.97
N ASN A 235 -11.37 5.20 6.57
CA ASN A 235 -12.05 4.41 5.55
C ASN A 235 -12.85 3.26 6.20
N ARG A 236 -13.39 2.32 5.40
CA ARG A 236 -14.13 1.14 5.88
C ARG A 236 -13.40 -0.18 5.53
N ILE A 237 -12.08 -0.16 5.60
CA ILE A 237 -11.20 -1.28 5.29
C ILE A 237 -11.15 -2.25 6.48
N ARG A 238 -11.70 -3.45 6.30
CA ARG A 238 -11.78 -4.44 7.38
C ARG A 238 -10.57 -5.34 7.53
N HIS A 239 -9.87 -5.62 6.44
CA HIS A 239 -8.74 -6.56 6.44
C HIS A 239 -7.62 -6.08 5.52
N ILE A 240 -6.39 -6.48 5.84
CA ILE A 240 -5.23 -6.34 4.95
C ILE A 240 -4.74 -7.75 4.59
N GLU A 241 -4.80 -8.07 3.31
CA GLU A 241 -4.37 -9.33 2.74
C GLU A 241 -2.84 -9.51 2.76
N GLY A 242 -2.42 -10.75 3.00
CA GLY A 242 -1.02 -11.15 3.00
C GLY A 242 -0.36 -11.03 1.63
N GLY A 243 0.86 -10.47 1.56
CA GLY A 243 1.69 -10.49 0.36
C GLY A 243 1.26 -9.55 -0.78
N MET A 244 0.26 -8.69 -0.59
CA MET A 244 -0.26 -7.81 -1.65
C MET A 244 0.46 -6.46 -1.75
N LEU A 245 1.30 -6.10 -0.76
CA LEU A 245 2.00 -4.80 -0.67
C LEU A 245 3.49 -4.88 -1.03
N PHE A 246 3.98 -6.02 -1.51
CA PHE A 246 5.41 -6.28 -1.71
C PHE A 246 6.13 -5.32 -2.68
N GLU A 247 5.38 -4.69 -3.59
CA GLU A 247 5.89 -3.74 -4.58
C GLU A 247 6.17 -2.34 -4.00
N LEU A 248 5.58 -2.00 -2.85
CA LEU A 248 5.75 -0.72 -2.17
C LEU A 248 7.05 -0.69 -1.37
N VAL A 249 8.15 -1.05 -2.04
CA VAL A 249 9.43 -1.35 -1.41
C VAL A 249 9.96 -0.18 -0.61
N ARG A 250 9.66 1.08 -0.95
CA ARG A 250 10.18 2.27 -0.22
C ARG A 250 9.28 2.78 0.89
N LEU A 251 8.15 2.11 1.18
CA LEU A 251 7.19 2.61 2.16
C LEU A 251 7.82 2.70 3.55
N ARG A 252 7.65 3.86 4.19
CA ARG A 252 8.18 4.20 5.51
C ARG A 252 7.08 4.41 6.52
N GLU A 253 6.00 5.03 6.11
CA GLU A 253 4.88 5.38 6.98
C GLU A 253 3.57 4.90 6.40
N LEU A 254 2.81 4.16 7.20
CA LEU A 254 1.48 3.66 6.86
C LEU A 254 0.49 4.03 7.97
N HIS A 255 -0.53 4.80 7.59
CA HIS A 255 -1.59 5.26 8.49
C HIS A 255 -2.95 4.69 8.05
N LEU A 256 -3.63 4.02 8.98
CA LEU A 256 -4.92 3.37 8.83
C LEU A 256 -5.77 3.60 10.10
N VAL A 257 -5.74 4.82 10.64
CA VAL A 257 -6.49 5.20 11.84
C VAL A 257 -7.98 5.10 11.56
N GLY A 258 -8.77 4.50 12.45
CA GLY A 258 -10.23 4.52 12.29
C GLY A 258 -10.75 3.83 11.02
N ALA A 259 -9.99 2.89 10.45
CA ALA A 259 -10.32 2.23 9.19
C ALA A 259 -11.29 1.04 9.32
N GLN A 260 -11.65 0.64 10.55
CA GLN A 260 -12.45 -0.55 10.89
C GLN A 260 -11.71 -1.89 10.70
N LEU A 261 -10.38 -1.88 10.79
CA LEU A 261 -9.55 -3.08 10.65
C LEU A 261 -9.84 -4.09 11.76
N SER A 262 -10.16 -5.33 11.39
CA SER A 262 -10.34 -6.45 12.32
C SER A 262 -9.20 -7.46 12.24
N THR A 263 -8.59 -7.65 11.06
CA THR A 263 -7.48 -8.58 10.86
C THR A 263 -6.42 -8.04 9.91
N ILE A 264 -5.16 -8.25 10.25
CA ILE A 264 -4.02 -8.06 9.34
C ILE A 264 -3.39 -9.43 9.15
N GLU A 265 -3.43 -9.95 7.93
CA GLU A 265 -2.95 -11.31 7.66
C GLU A 265 -1.42 -11.42 7.79
N SER A 266 -0.94 -12.63 8.06
CA SER A 266 0.49 -12.93 8.03
C SER A 266 1.08 -12.50 6.68
N TYR A 267 2.30 -11.97 6.70
CA TYR A 267 2.99 -11.46 5.51
C TYR A 267 2.33 -10.25 4.82
N ALA A 268 1.34 -9.57 5.43
CA ALA A 268 0.71 -8.38 4.81
C ALA A 268 1.72 -7.26 4.49
N PHE A 269 2.73 -7.06 5.35
CA PHE A 269 3.80 -6.08 5.14
C PHE A 269 5.09 -6.73 4.65
N GLN A 270 4.99 -7.90 3.99
CA GLN A 270 6.12 -8.52 3.32
C GLN A 270 6.65 -7.59 2.22
N GLY A 271 7.97 -7.47 2.11
CA GLY A 271 8.63 -6.54 1.18
C GLY A 271 8.81 -5.11 1.71
N LEU A 272 8.05 -4.67 2.72
CA LEU A 272 8.15 -3.33 3.31
C LEU A 272 9.32 -3.22 4.30
N ARG A 273 10.56 -3.28 3.77
CA ARG A 273 11.79 -3.35 4.59
C ARG A 273 12.13 -2.06 5.35
N TRP A 274 11.55 -0.93 4.94
CA TRP A 274 11.84 0.39 5.51
C TRP A 274 10.65 0.98 6.28
N LEU A 275 9.63 0.17 6.59
CA LEU A 275 8.47 0.60 7.37
C LEU A 275 8.92 0.94 8.80
N LYS A 276 8.89 2.24 9.12
CA LYS A 276 9.29 2.81 10.41
C LYS A 276 8.10 3.16 11.27
N VAL A 277 7.02 3.65 10.65
CA VAL A 277 5.82 4.13 11.33
C VAL A 277 4.63 3.31 10.84
N LEU A 278 3.97 2.65 11.79
CA LEU A 278 2.66 2.02 11.56
C LEU A 278 1.66 2.63 12.52
N ASN A 279 0.62 3.25 11.97
CA ASN A 279 -0.49 3.75 12.74
C ASN A 279 -1.78 2.99 12.37
N VAL A 280 -2.28 2.20 13.31
CA VAL A 280 -3.51 1.41 13.23
C VAL A 280 -4.39 1.69 14.45
N SER A 281 -4.29 2.88 15.04
CA SER A 281 -5.11 3.26 16.20
C SER A 281 -6.61 3.34 15.87
N HIS A 282 -7.46 3.24 16.90
CA HIS A 282 -8.92 3.29 16.77
C HIS A 282 -9.48 2.26 15.76
N ASN A 283 -9.06 1.00 15.86
CA ASN A 283 -9.55 -0.09 15.01
C ASN A 283 -10.18 -1.21 15.87
N HIS A 284 -10.40 -2.38 15.28
CA HIS A 284 -10.98 -3.55 15.92
C HIS A 284 -10.01 -4.73 15.95
N LEU A 285 -8.70 -4.46 16.00
CA LEU A 285 -7.66 -5.48 16.01
C LEU A 285 -7.64 -6.20 17.35
N ASN A 286 -7.66 -7.53 17.31
CA ASN A 286 -7.45 -8.37 18.49
C ASN A 286 -5.98 -8.69 18.74
N THR A 287 -5.12 -8.59 17.72
CA THR A 287 -3.69 -8.87 17.81
C THR A 287 -2.94 -8.20 16.66
N LEU A 288 -1.62 -8.20 16.77
CA LEU A 288 -0.70 -7.85 15.69
C LEU A 288 0.49 -8.79 15.75
N GLU A 289 0.50 -9.79 14.87
CA GLU A 289 1.51 -10.86 14.90
C GLU A 289 2.85 -10.40 14.31
N LYS A 290 3.96 -10.89 14.87
CA LYS A 290 5.30 -10.59 14.34
C LYS A 290 5.45 -10.97 12.86
N GLY A 291 4.80 -12.07 12.45
CA GLY A 291 4.81 -12.59 11.08
C GLY A 291 4.13 -11.71 10.03
N VAL A 292 3.45 -10.63 10.44
CA VAL A 292 2.91 -9.62 9.52
C VAL A 292 4.04 -8.85 8.82
N PHE A 293 5.18 -8.66 9.51
CA PHE A 293 6.26 -7.78 9.08
C PHE A 293 7.41 -8.54 8.39
N GLN A 294 8.01 -7.90 7.38
CA GLN A 294 9.29 -8.35 6.82
C GLN A 294 10.47 -8.11 7.76
N ALA A 295 10.49 -6.94 8.42
CA ALA A 295 11.58 -6.48 9.28
C ALA A 295 11.01 -5.72 10.51
N PRO A 296 10.39 -6.42 11.48
CA PRO A 296 9.79 -5.80 12.66
C PRO A 296 10.80 -5.10 13.58
N GLU A 297 12.09 -5.29 13.36
CA GLU A 297 13.18 -4.57 14.03
C GLU A 297 13.40 -3.15 13.49
N ALA A 298 12.93 -2.84 12.29
CA ALA A 298 13.02 -1.50 11.68
C ALA A 298 11.91 -0.54 12.16
N LEU A 299 10.90 -1.06 12.85
CA LEU A 299 9.75 -0.30 13.33
C LEU A 299 10.16 0.57 14.54
N GLU A 300 10.00 1.88 14.40
CA GLU A 300 10.35 2.90 15.41
C GLU A 300 9.10 3.37 16.16
N VAL A 301 8.00 3.55 15.43
CA VAL A 301 6.72 4.05 15.95
C VAL A 301 5.61 3.06 15.61
N LEU A 302 4.88 2.63 16.66
CA LEU A 302 3.71 1.78 16.53
C LEU A 302 2.56 2.39 17.31
N LEU A 303 1.56 2.90 16.61
CA LEU A 303 0.33 3.42 17.22
C LEU A 303 -0.76 2.34 17.05
N ILE A 304 -1.13 1.68 18.15
CA ILE A 304 -2.09 0.57 18.20
C ILE A 304 -3.06 0.71 19.40
N ASP A 305 -3.12 1.90 19.97
CA ASP A 305 -4.11 2.29 20.98
C ASP A 305 -5.54 2.20 20.42
N ASP A 306 -6.52 2.17 21.32
CA ASP A 306 -7.93 2.02 20.98
C ASP A 306 -8.24 0.83 20.06
N ASN A 307 -7.66 -0.31 20.42
CA ASN A 307 -7.97 -1.62 19.83
C ASN A 307 -8.31 -2.63 20.95
N PRO A 308 -9.24 -3.56 20.73
CA PRO A 308 -9.60 -4.60 21.71
C PRO A 308 -8.54 -5.73 21.76
N LEU A 309 -7.32 -5.39 22.17
CA LEU A 309 -6.16 -6.29 22.11
C LEU A 309 -6.30 -7.48 23.07
N VAL A 310 -6.09 -8.68 22.54
CA VAL A 310 -5.98 -9.93 23.28
C VAL A 310 -4.50 -10.17 23.60
N CYS A 311 -4.12 -9.94 24.86
CA CYS A 311 -2.75 -10.04 25.33
C CYS A 311 -2.38 -11.49 25.67
N ASP A 312 -2.17 -12.28 24.62
CA ASP A 312 -1.56 -13.61 24.65
C ASP A 312 -0.14 -13.57 24.07
N CYS A 313 0.50 -14.74 23.90
CA CYS A 313 1.89 -14.79 23.40
C CYS A 313 2.12 -14.12 22.03
N ARG A 314 1.07 -13.89 21.21
CA ARG A 314 1.21 -13.24 19.91
C ARG A 314 1.66 -11.79 20.02
N LEU A 315 1.33 -11.11 21.12
CA LEU A 315 1.75 -9.74 21.39
C LEU A 315 3.09 -9.65 22.15
N MET A 316 3.70 -10.79 22.50
CA MET A 316 4.94 -10.79 23.30
C MET A 316 6.08 -10.03 22.63
N TRP A 317 6.19 -10.07 21.30
CA TRP A 317 7.24 -9.34 20.60
C TRP A 317 7.10 -7.80 20.75
N ILE A 318 5.87 -7.29 20.92
CA ILE A 318 5.59 -5.88 21.18
C ILE A 318 5.86 -5.57 22.65
N LEU A 319 5.35 -6.41 23.55
CA LEU A 319 5.49 -6.23 25.01
C LEU A 319 6.96 -6.31 25.45
N GLN A 320 7.78 -7.15 24.82
CA GLN A 320 9.23 -7.19 25.05
C GLN A 320 9.95 -5.92 24.58
N LYS A 321 9.40 -5.23 23.56
CA LYS A 321 9.93 -3.98 23.00
C LYS A 321 9.25 -2.72 23.53
N ARG A 322 8.42 -2.84 24.57
CA ARG A 322 7.57 -1.75 25.08
C ARG A 322 8.31 -0.47 25.52
N HIS A 323 9.60 -0.60 25.85
CA HIS A 323 10.45 0.52 26.24
C HIS A 323 11.28 1.09 25.07
N SER A 324 11.39 0.36 23.95
CA SER A 324 12.14 0.79 22.76
C SER A 324 11.26 1.32 21.64
N ILE A 325 10.02 0.83 21.52
CA ILE A 325 9.04 1.31 20.54
C ILE A 325 8.30 2.53 21.12
N PHE A 326 8.11 3.54 20.28
CA PHE A 326 7.29 4.70 20.62
C PHE A 326 5.81 4.41 20.32
N PHE A 327 4.96 4.48 21.36
CA PHE A 327 3.51 4.23 21.26
C PHE A 327 2.66 5.50 21.14
N GLY A 328 3.27 6.68 21.04
CA GLY A 328 2.52 7.94 21.09
C GLY A 328 2.14 8.35 22.51
N ASP A 329 1.24 9.34 22.59
CA ASP A 329 0.75 9.89 23.86
C ASP A 329 -0.22 8.93 24.55
N SER A 330 -1.10 8.29 23.78
CA SER A 330 -2.02 7.25 24.25
C SER A 330 -1.34 5.88 24.28
N GLN A 331 -1.39 5.19 25.42
CA GLN A 331 -0.79 3.86 25.54
C GLN A 331 -1.74 2.76 25.06
N PRO A 332 -1.23 1.71 24.39
CA PRO A 332 -2.04 0.53 24.09
C PRO A 332 -2.34 -0.24 25.37
N GLU A 333 -3.56 -0.73 25.46
CA GLU A 333 -4.09 -1.45 26.63
C GLU A 333 -4.59 -2.85 26.23
N CYS A 334 -4.52 -3.78 27.18
CA CYS A 334 -5.09 -5.11 26.99
C CYS A 334 -6.60 -5.10 27.23
N SER A 335 -7.38 -5.68 26.33
CA SER A 335 -8.80 -5.98 26.58
C SER A 335 -8.99 -7.30 27.31
N THR A 336 -8.12 -8.27 27.07
CA THR A 336 -8.11 -9.59 27.73
C THR A 336 -6.67 -10.07 27.92
N PRO A 337 -6.40 -10.97 28.88
CA PRO A 337 -7.30 -11.53 29.89
C PRO A 337 -7.72 -10.52 30.98
N GLU A 338 -8.80 -10.81 31.70
CA GLU A 338 -9.40 -9.89 32.71
C GLU A 338 -8.41 -9.44 33.80
N GLY A 339 -7.43 -10.26 34.17
CA GLY A 339 -6.43 -9.90 35.20
C GLY A 339 -5.48 -8.75 34.81
N ILE A 340 -5.40 -8.40 33.52
CA ILE A 340 -4.57 -7.30 33.01
C ILE A 340 -5.37 -6.33 32.11
N ARG A 341 -6.70 -6.40 32.18
CA ARG A 341 -7.57 -5.56 31.37
C ARG A 341 -7.40 -4.08 31.72
N GLY A 342 -7.34 -3.24 30.70
CA GLY A 342 -7.16 -1.78 30.82
C GLY A 342 -5.79 -1.34 31.32
N ARG A 343 -4.82 -2.27 31.45
CA ARG A 343 -3.46 -1.92 31.86
C ARG A 343 -2.65 -1.47 30.64
N PRO A 344 -1.94 -0.33 30.72
CA PRO A 344 -1.11 0.15 29.62
C PRO A 344 0.17 -0.67 29.49
N PHE A 345 0.67 -0.85 28.26
CA PHE A 345 1.82 -1.71 27.97
C PHE A 345 3.07 -1.36 28.78
N ARG A 346 3.35 -0.07 29.01
CA ARG A 346 4.54 0.37 29.75
C ARG A 346 4.57 -0.05 31.23
N GLU A 347 3.42 -0.36 31.82
CA GLU A 347 3.33 -0.75 33.23
C GLU A 347 3.53 -2.26 33.48
N PHE A 348 3.66 -3.06 32.41
CA PHE A 348 3.87 -4.49 32.56
C PHE A 348 5.27 -4.80 33.12
N LYS A 349 5.29 -5.53 34.24
CA LYS A 349 6.47 -6.15 34.83
C LYS A 349 6.66 -7.56 34.27
N GLU A 350 7.88 -8.09 34.28
CA GLU A 350 8.16 -9.40 33.66
C GLU A 350 7.41 -10.56 34.32
N THR A 351 7.11 -10.45 35.61
CA THR A 351 6.28 -11.42 36.32
C THR A 351 4.82 -11.45 35.84
N LEU A 352 4.28 -10.31 35.40
CA LEU A 352 2.93 -10.24 34.82
C LEU A 352 2.93 -10.80 33.40
N LEU A 353 3.99 -10.52 32.63
CA LEU A 353 4.14 -11.07 31.28
C LEU A 353 4.20 -12.60 31.31
N SER A 354 5.01 -13.19 32.19
CA SER A 354 5.14 -14.65 32.29
C SER A 354 3.86 -15.35 32.76
N TYR A 355 3.02 -14.66 33.55
CA TYR A 355 1.80 -15.24 34.09
C TYR A 355 0.59 -15.06 33.15
N TYR A 356 0.34 -13.85 32.66
CA TYR A 356 -0.86 -13.53 31.88
C TYR A 356 -0.68 -13.67 30.37
N VAL A 357 0.51 -13.36 29.85
CA VAL A 357 0.75 -13.26 28.42
C VAL A 357 1.35 -14.57 27.91
N THR A 358 0.52 -15.61 27.93
CA THR A 358 0.91 -16.98 27.58
C THR A 358 0.08 -17.52 26.44
N CYS A 359 0.56 -18.61 25.82
CA CYS A 359 -0.21 -19.39 24.87
C CYS A 359 -0.20 -20.85 25.27
N THR A 360 -1.30 -21.53 24.98
CA THR A 360 -1.44 -22.96 25.20
C THR A 360 -1.57 -23.66 23.86
N LYS A 361 -0.77 -24.71 23.65
CA LYS A 361 -0.83 -25.52 22.44
C LYS A 361 -2.24 -26.06 22.24
N PRO A 362 -2.68 -26.27 20.99
CA PRO A 362 -3.97 -26.87 20.71
C PRO A 362 -4.03 -28.25 21.36
N LYS A 363 -5.19 -28.61 21.87
CA LYS A 363 -5.52 -29.95 22.34
C LYS A 363 -6.87 -30.35 21.77
N ILE A 364 -6.89 -31.36 20.92
CA ILE A 364 -8.12 -31.92 20.37
C ILE A 364 -8.87 -32.64 21.50
N ARG A 365 -10.15 -32.31 21.69
CA ARG A 365 -10.98 -32.85 22.78
C ARG A 365 -11.24 -34.34 22.58
N GLU A 366 -11.39 -34.77 21.34
CA GLU A 366 -11.60 -36.17 20.98
C GLU A 366 -10.34 -36.99 21.27
N ASN A 367 -10.46 -37.93 22.21
CA ASN A 367 -9.35 -38.74 22.72
C ASN A 367 -9.16 -40.09 21.99
N LYS A 368 -10.06 -40.44 21.07
CA LYS A 368 -10.05 -41.70 20.32
C LYS A 368 -10.20 -41.45 18.84
N THR A 369 -9.52 -42.27 18.03
CA THR A 369 -9.70 -42.29 16.59
C THR A 369 -11.15 -42.61 16.24
N GLN A 370 -11.80 -41.72 15.49
CA GLN A 370 -13.15 -41.94 15.03
C GLN A 370 -13.14 -42.99 13.91
N THR A 371 -14.06 -43.96 13.98
CA THR A 371 -14.28 -44.92 12.89
C THR A 371 -15.77 -44.90 12.57
N ILE A 372 -16.14 -44.35 11.43
CA ILE A 372 -17.53 -44.14 11.04
C ILE A 372 -17.79 -44.91 9.76
N ALA A 373 -18.90 -45.67 9.74
CA ALA A 373 -19.40 -46.32 8.53
C ALA A 373 -20.70 -45.64 8.10
N VAL A 374 -20.81 -45.28 6.83
CA VAL A 374 -21.96 -44.58 6.26
C VAL A 374 -22.37 -45.23 4.95
N ASP A 375 -23.66 -45.29 4.65
CA ASP A 375 -24.14 -45.77 3.35
C ASP A 375 -23.96 -44.67 2.28
N GLU A 376 -23.66 -45.09 1.07
CA GLU A 376 -23.54 -44.19 -0.08
C GLU A 376 -24.78 -43.29 -0.22
N GLY A 377 -24.56 -42.00 -0.43
CA GLY A 377 -25.60 -40.97 -0.53
C GLY A 377 -26.01 -40.30 0.80
N GLN A 378 -25.65 -40.87 1.96
CA GLN A 378 -25.99 -40.29 3.27
C GLN A 378 -25.01 -39.19 3.71
N SER A 379 -25.44 -38.36 4.67
CA SER A 379 -24.61 -37.31 5.27
C SER A 379 -23.79 -37.86 6.44
N VAL A 380 -22.52 -37.45 6.55
CA VAL A 380 -21.61 -37.85 7.65
C VAL A 380 -20.87 -36.65 8.23
N LYS A 381 -20.64 -36.68 9.56
CA LYS A 381 -19.91 -35.65 10.30
C LYS A 381 -18.74 -36.26 11.06
N LEU A 382 -17.52 -35.79 10.80
CA LEU A 382 -16.32 -36.12 11.54
C LEU A 382 -16.01 -34.98 12.51
N HIS A 383 -16.03 -35.24 13.81
CA HIS A 383 -15.87 -34.20 14.83
C HIS A 383 -14.40 -33.89 15.06
N CYS A 384 -14.06 -32.63 15.26
CA CYS A 384 -12.72 -32.25 15.70
C CYS A 384 -12.78 -30.89 16.38
N SER A 385 -13.02 -30.90 17.69
CA SER A 385 -13.06 -29.70 18.49
C SER A 385 -11.75 -29.56 19.25
N ALA A 386 -11.03 -28.45 19.05
CA ALA A 386 -9.78 -28.19 19.77
C ALA A 386 -9.90 -27.01 20.73
N GLU A 387 -9.24 -27.13 21.88
CA GLU A 387 -9.02 -26.06 22.84
C GLU A 387 -7.58 -25.56 22.74
N GLY A 388 -7.33 -24.30 23.09
CA GLY A 388 -6.01 -23.69 23.06
C GLY A 388 -6.10 -22.17 23.11
N ILE A 389 -4.99 -21.51 23.42
CA ILE A 389 -4.84 -20.06 23.47
C ILE A 389 -3.66 -19.70 22.58
N PRO A 390 -3.84 -18.94 21.48
CA PRO A 390 -5.12 -18.45 20.96
C PRO A 390 -6.01 -19.60 20.48
N ARG A 391 -7.30 -19.32 20.26
CA ARG A 391 -8.26 -20.33 19.78
C ARG A 391 -7.74 -21.00 18.49
N PRO A 392 -7.58 -22.33 18.46
CA PRO A 392 -6.98 -23.01 17.31
C PRO A 392 -7.84 -22.93 16.05
N VAL A 393 -7.18 -22.84 14.90
CA VAL A 393 -7.80 -23.02 13.58
C VAL A 393 -7.73 -24.50 13.22
N VAL A 394 -8.88 -25.08 12.87
CA VAL A 394 -9.02 -26.48 12.50
C VAL A 394 -9.07 -26.63 10.97
N SER A 395 -8.30 -27.57 10.47
CA SER A 395 -8.28 -27.98 9.06
C SER A 395 -8.28 -29.50 8.93
N TRP A 396 -8.72 -30.00 7.79
CA TRP A 396 -8.79 -31.45 7.51
C TRP A 396 -8.02 -31.81 6.26
N LEU A 397 -7.22 -32.88 6.32
CA LEU A 397 -6.62 -33.50 5.15
C LEU A 397 -7.45 -34.71 4.75
N SER A 398 -7.99 -34.68 3.52
CA SER A 398 -8.72 -35.82 2.96
C SER A 398 -7.79 -36.99 2.60
N PRO A 399 -8.31 -38.21 2.39
CA PRO A 399 -7.53 -39.36 1.93
C PRO A 399 -6.77 -39.09 0.61
N ARG A 400 -7.31 -38.19 -0.22
CA ARG A 400 -6.73 -37.72 -1.48
C ARG A 400 -5.76 -36.54 -1.32
N ARG A 401 -5.35 -36.21 -0.10
CA ARG A 401 -4.43 -35.10 0.25
C ARG A 401 -4.93 -33.70 -0.09
N HIS A 402 -6.23 -33.50 -0.29
CA HIS A 402 -6.82 -32.17 -0.36
C HIS A 402 -6.96 -31.57 1.03
N LEU A 403 -6.49 -30.34 1.21
CA LEU A 403 -6.68 -29.55 2.42
C LEU A 403 -8.07 -28.90 2.40
N LEU A 404 -8.84 -29.15 3.45
CA LEU A 404 -10.19 -28.67 3.66
C LEU A 404 -10.20 -27.69 4.83
N THR A 405 -10.79 -26.52 4.63
CA THR A 405 -10.82 -25.43 5.61
C THR A 405 -12.23 -24.88 5.74
N ASN A 406 -12.44 -23.91 6.63
CA ASN A 406 -13.72 -23.19 6.74
C ASN A 406 -14.07 -22.37 5.47
N LYS A 407 -13.09 -22.12 4.58
CA LYS A 407 -13.27 -21.48 3.28
C LYS A 407 -13.69 -22.48 2.17
N SER A 408 -13.71 -23.79 2.46
CA SER A 408 -14.14 -24.80 1.49
C SER A 408 -15.68 -24.79 1.35
N TYR A 409 -16.17 -24.69 0.11
CA TYR A 409 -17.60 -24.70 -0.23
C TYR A 409 -17.97 -25.97 -1.00
N GLY A 410 -19.25 -26.35 -0.97
CA GLY A 410 -19.79 -27.47 -1.75
C GLY A 410 -20.31 -28.64 -0.91
N ARG A 411 -20.06 -29.87 -1.39
CA ARG A 411 -20.52 -31.14 -0.77
C ARG A 411 -19.82 -31.42 0.56
N VAL A 412 -18.57 -30.97 0.69
CA VAL A 412 -17.71 -31.15 1.87
C VAL A 412 -17.43 -29.79 2.50
N LYS A 413 -17.75 -29.62 3.78
CA LYS A 413 -17.65 -28.34 4.49
C LYS A 413 -17.05 -28.52 5.89
N VAL A 414 -16.16 -27.62 6.29
CA VAL A 414 -15.66 -27.54 7.68
C VAL A 414 -16.45 -26.46 8.43
N HIS A 415 -17.04 -26.83 9.56
CA HIS A 415 -17.80 -25.92 10.42
C HIS A 415 -16.89 -25.12 11.37
N ASN A 416 -17.41 -24.04 11.96
CA ASN A 416 -16.67 -23.18 12.89
C ASN A 416 -16.22 -23.89 14.19
N ASN A 417 -16.85 -25.01 14.53
CA ASN A 417 -16.44 -25.87 15.65
C ASN A 417 -15.34 -26.88 15.24
N GLY A 418 -14.89 -26.86 13.98
CA GLY A 418 -13.89 -27.78 13.43
C GLY A 418 -14.44 -29.09 12.86
N THR A 419 -15.75 -29.34 12.96
CA THR A 419 -16.38 -30.57 12.43
C THR A 419 -16.41 -30.56 10.89
N LEU A 420 -15.95 -31.65 10.27
CA LEU A 420 -16.07 -31.88 8.83
C LEU A 420 -17.43 -32.52 8.53
N GLU A 421 -18.22 -31.90 7.67
CA GLU A 421 -19.48 -32.44 7.17
C GLU A 421 -19.36 -32.79 5.69
N ILE A 422 -19.69 -34.03 5.35
CA ILE A 422 -19.85 -34.51 3.98
C ILE A 422 -21.34 -34.76 3.78
N LYS A 423 -22.00 -33.91 3.00
CA LYS A 423 -23.48 -33.93 2.87
C LYS A 423 -24.02 -35.16 2.15
N VAL A 424 -23.25 -35.65 1.17
CA VAL A 424 -23.58 -36.81 0.34
C VAL A 424 -22.31 -37.62 0.23
N ALA A 425 -22.25 -38.77 0.89
CA ALA A 425 -21.08 -39.64 0.90
C ALA A 425 -20.96 -40.44 -0.40
N GLU A 426 -19.79 -40.41 -1.03
CA GLU A 426 -19.47 -41.19 -2.22
C GLU A 426 -18.42 -42.25 -1.87
N VAL A 427 -18.38 -43.38 -2.58
CA VAL A 427 -17.40 -44.47 -2.32
C VAL A 427 -15.96 -43.95 -2.28
N GLN A 428 -15.66 -42.94 -3.11
CA GLN A 428 -14.36 -42.30 -3.18
C GLN A 428 -13.97 -41.42 -1.97
N ASP A 429 -14.93 -41.07 -1.11
CA ASP A 429 -14.67 -40.34 0.12
C ASP A 429 -14.12 -41.25 1.22
N GLY A 430 -14.23 -42.58 1.04
CA GLY A 430 -13.72 -43.56 1.99
C GLY A 430 -12.22 -43.46 2.18
N GLY A 431 -11.78 -43.61 3.42
CA GLY A 431 -10.37 -43.57 3.80
C GLY A 431 -10.11 -42.85 5.12
N VAL A 432 -8.83 -42.54 5.36
CA VAL A 432 -8.37 -41.88 6.58
C VAL A 432 -8.28 -40.37 6.36
N TYR A 433 -9.03 -39.62 7.15
CA TYR A 433 -8.97 -38.18 7.28
C TYR A 433 -8.06 -37.81 8.45
N LEU A 434 -7.28 -36.74 8.29
CA LEU A 434 -6.46 -36.18 9.37
C LEU A 434 -7.01 -34.80 9.75
N CYS A 435 -7.53 -34.67 10.96
CA CYS A 435 -7.79 -33.37 11.54
C CYS A 435 -6.47 -32.76 12.06
N MET A 436 -6.24 -31.49 11.77
CA MET A 436 -5.11 -30.73 12.28
C MET A 436 -5.62 -29.41 12.89
N ALA A 437 -5.44 -29.28 14.20
CA ALA A 437 -5.72 -28.06 14.95
C ALA A 437 -4.42 -27.28 15.16
N THR A 438 -4.41 -25.99 14.83
CA THR A 438 -3.18 -25.18 14.80
C THR A 438 -3.38 -23.83 15.49
N ASN A 439 -2.40 -23.39 16.26
CA ASN A 439 -2.27 -22.02 16.75
C ASN A 439 -0.79 -21.61 16.82
N THR A 440 -0.49 -20.42 17.32
CA THR A 440 0.89 -19.91 17.40
C THR A 440 1.79 -20.66 18.39
N ALA A 441 1.23 -21.41 19.34
CA ALA A 441 2.00 -22.25 20.26
C ALA A 441 2.35 -23.63 19.67
N GLY A 442 1.61 -24.10 18.67
CA GLY A 442 1.87 -25.37 18.01
C GLY A 442 0.65 -25.97 17.33
N ASN A 443 0.69 -27.28 17.15
CA ASN A 443 -0.36 -28.05 16.51
C ASN A 443 -0.69 -29.33 17.30
N ASP A 444 -1.87 -29.86 17.03
CA ASP A 444 -2.31 -31.19 17.47
C ASP A 444 -3.10 -31.84 16.32
N SER A 445 -3.11 -33.17 16.26
CA SER A 445 -3.72 -33.88 15.14
C SER A 445 -4.40 -35.17 15.54
N LEU A 446 -5.52 -35.48 14.89
CA LEU A 446 -6.32 -36.67 15.14
C LEU A 446 -6.74 -37.33 13.82
N MET A 447 -6.63 -38.66 13.75
CA MET A 447 -7.11 -39.44 12.61
C MET A 447 -8.58 -39.85 12.77
N ALA A 448 -9.34 -39.79 11.68
CA ALA A 448 -10.69 -40.30 11.56
C ALA A 448 -10.81 -41.19 10.32
N SER A 449 -11.30 -42.41 10.48
CA SER A 449 -11.52 -43.38 9.41
C SER A 449 -12.99 -43.35 8.98
N LEU A 450 -13.23 -43.19 7.67
CA LEU A 450 -14.55 -43.23 7.06
C LEU A 450 -14.65 -44.43 6.12
N ALA A 451 -15.62 -45.31 6.37
CA ALA A 451 -15.98 -46.41 5.48
C ALA A 451 -17.31 -46.12 4.80
N VAL A 452 -17.35 -46.08 3.47
CA VAL A 452 -18.58 -45.88 2.70
C VAL A 452 -19.06 -47.22 2.16
N LYS A 453 -20.26 -47.64 2.58
CA LYS A 453 -20.90 -48.88 2.14
C LYS A 453 -21.68 -48.61 0.85
N SER A 454 -21.30 -49.30 -0.22
CA SER A 454 -22.09 -49.32 -1.46
C SER A 454 -23.03 -50.51 -1.46
N LEU A 455 -24.29 -50.28 -1.87
CA LEU A 455 -25.32 -51.32 -1.97
C LEU A 455 -24.94 -52.44 -2.96
N GLY A 456 -23.99 -52.19 -3.87
CA GLY A 456 -23.49 -53.18 -4.84
C GLY A 456 -22.70 -54.35 -4.22
N SER A 457 -22.23 -54.24 -2.97
CA SER A 457 -21.46 -55.32 -2.32
C SER A 457 -22.35 -56.45 -1.76
N LEU A 458 -23.65 -56.20 -1.52
CA LEU A 458 -24.59 -57.21 -1.00
C LEU A 458 -25.09 -58.19 -2.07
N TYR A 459 -24.85 -57.92 -3.36
CA TYR A 459 -25.24 -58.81 -4.47
C TYR A 459 -24.08 -59.64 -5.06
N ALA A 460 -22.83 -59.38 -4.66
CA ALA A 460 -21.67 -60.12 -5.18
C ALA A 460 -21.47 -61.51 -4.55
N ASN A 461 -22.13 -61.82 -3.42
CA ASN A 461 -22.00 -63.09 -2.70
C ASN A 461 -23.17 -64.07 -2.89
N ARG A 462 -24.01 -63.89 -3.93
CA ARG A 462 -25.17 -64.77 -4.18
C ARG A 462 -25.26 -65.32 -5.61
N THR A 463 -24.13 -65.74 -6.18
CA THR A 463 -24.10 -66.63 -7.35
C THR A 463 -22.87 -67.54 -7.34
N GLN A 464 -22.80 -68.45 -6.37
CA GLN A 464 -22.02 -69.67 -6.50
C GLN A 464 -22.90 -70.82 -6.05
N TYR A 465 -23.72 -71.38 -6.94
CA TYR A 465 -24.24 -72.76 -6.88
C TYR A 465 -25.10 -73.00 -8.12
N TYR A 466 -24.50 -73.67 -9.11
CA TYR A 466 -25.05 -74.51 -10.19
C TYR A 466 -24.33 -74.24 -11.52
N THR A 467 -23.40 -75.12 -11.88
CA THR A 467 -23.23 -75.55 -13.28
C THR A 467 -22.93 -77.04 -13.28
N ASP A 468 -23.87 -77.79 -13.85
CA ASP A 468 -23.78 -79.21 -14.17
C ASP A 468 -22.90 -79.38 -15.44
N PRO A 469 -22.21 -80.52 -15.64
CA PRO A 469 -21.16 -80.69 -16.63
C PRO A 469 -21.71 -81.26 -17.93
N SER A 470 -21.51 -80.59 -19.06
CA SER A 470 -21.27 -81.25 -20.35
C SER A 470 -21.00 -80.26 -21.49
N ASN A 471 -20.07 -80.69 -22.35
CA ASN A 471 -19.79 -80.26 -23.71
C ASN A 471 -18.73 -79.19 -23.96
N ALA A 472 -17.58 -79.73 -24.34
CA ALA A 472 -16.43 -79.12 -24.97
C ALA A 472 -16.77 -78.32 -26.24
N THR A 473 -16.03 -77.22 -26.50
CA THR A 473 -14.95 -77.19 -27.51
C THR A 473 -14.26 -75.82 -27.56
N THR A 474 -12.94 -75.83 -27.30
CA THR A 474 -11.88 -75.08 -27.99
C THR A 474 -12.09 -73.61 -28.41
N ASN A 475 -11.40 -72.70 -27.71
CA ASN A 475 -10.21 -71.95 -28.18
C ASN A 475 -10.14 -70.55 -27.55
N GLY A 476 -9.00 -70.23 -26.92
CA GLY A 476 -8.57 -68.83 -26.78
C GLY A 476 -8.10 -68.40 -25.39
N THR A 477 -6.80 -68.55 -25.17
CA THR A 477 -5.92 -67.77 -24.26
C THR A 477 -6.11 -67.89 -22.74
N SER A 478 -5.09 -68.53 -22.16
CA SER A 478 -4.80 -68.71 -20.74
C SER A 478 -4.55 -67.41 -19.96
N ASN A 479 -5.09 -67.39 -18.74
CA ASN A 479 -4.52 -66.98 -17.44
C ASN A 479 -3.02 -66.57 -17.46
N VAL A 480 -2.55 -65.60 -16.68
CA VAL A 480 -2.32 -65.76 -15.22
C VAL A 480 -2.13 -64.39 -14.55
N THR A 481 -2.77 -64.25 -13.39
CA THR A 481 -2.59 -63.26 -12.34
C THR A 481 -1.20 -63.38 -11.69
N TYR A 482 -0.44 -62.29 -11.62
CA TYR A 482 0.80 -62.22 -10.84
C TYR A 482 0.49 -62.11 -9.35
N GLY A 483 0.75 -63.18 -8.60
CA GLY A 483 0.93 -63.12 -7.15
C GLY A 483 2.26 -62.40 -6.86
N LEU A 484 2.19 -61.30 -6.11
CA LEU A 484 3.37 -60.56 -5.67
C LEU A 484 4.10 -61.37 -4.59
N ASP A 485 5.21 -62.01 -4.96
CA ASP A 485 6.12 -62.70 -4.05
C ASP A 485 6.94 -61.65 -3.24
N LEU A 486 6.92 -61.80 -1.92
CA LEU A 486 7.59 -60.92 -0.95
C LEU A 486 9.12 -60.88 -1.16
N LYS A 487 9.69 -61.91 -1.80
CA LYS A 487 11.11 -61.93 -2.19
C LYS A 487 11.46 -60.96 -3.32
N THR A 488 10.53 -60.64 -4.22
CA THR A 488 10.78 -59.72 -5.35
C THR A 488 10.76 -58.25 -4.91
N ILE A 489 9.98 -57.92 -3.86
CA ILE A 489 9.88 -56.55 -3.30
C ILE A 489 11.15 -56.18 -2.51
N LEU A 490 11.77 -57.14 -1.82
CA LEU A 490 13.02 -56.94 -1.08
C LEU A 490 14.24 -56.70 -1.99
N VAL A 491 14.27 -57.30 -3.18
CA VAL A 491 15.35 -57.09 -4.16
C VAL A 491 15.23 -55.72 -4.84
N SER A 492 14.00 -55.24 -5.10
CA SER A 492 13.76 -53.92 -5.71
C SER A 492 14.05 -52.74 -4.77
N THR A 493 13.82 -52.89 -3.46
CA THR A 493 14.11 -51.85 -2.46
C THR A 493 15.60 -51.76 -2.13
N ALA A 494 16.32 -52.89 -2.17
CA ALA A 494 17.78 -52.89 -2.02
C ALA A 494 18.48 -52.19 -3.20
N MET A 495 18.10 -52.48 -4.46
CA MET A 495 18.67 -51.81 -5.64
C MET A 495 18.42 -50.29 -5.66
N GLY A 496 17.23 -49.84 -5.23
CA GLY A 496 16.93 -48.41 -5.14
C GLY A 496 17.77 -47.67 -4.08
N CYS A 497 18.08 -48.33 -2.95
CA CYS A 497 18.86 -47.73 -1.87
C CYS A 497 20.33 -47.50 -2.26
N PHE A 498 20.93 -48.42 -3.03
CA PHE A 498 22.30 -48.26 -3.54
C PHE A 498 22.41 -47.13 -4.57
N THR A 499 21.38 -46.93 -5.41
CA THR A 499 21.37 -45.79 -6.35
C THR A 499 21.22 -44.43 -5.65
N PHE A 500 20.43 -44.36 -4.56
CA PHE A 500 20.22 -43.11 -3.83
C PHE A 500 21.47 -42.70 -3.03
N LEU A 501 22.10 -43.64 -2.34
CA LEU A 501 23.38 -43.40 -1.64
C LEU A 501 24.51 -43.02 -2.59
N GLY A 502 24.56 -43.62 -3.78
CA GLY A 502 25.52 -43.27 -4.83
C GLY A 502 25.36 -41.83 -5.34
N VAL A 503 24.11 -41.39 -5.59
CA VAL A 503 23.83 -40.01 -6.02
C VAL A 503 24.16 -38.99 -4.93
N VAL A 504 23.85 -39.30 -3.66
CA VAL A 504 24.18 -38.42 -2.54
C VAL A 504 25.70 -38.29 -2.37
N LEU A 505 26.45 -39.40 -2.43
CA LEU A 505 27.92 -39.38 -2.37
C LEU A 505 28.53 -38.61 -3.55
N PHE A 506 27.97 -38.76 -4.75
CA PHE A 506 28.41 -38.02 -5.93
C PHE A 506 28.15 -36.51 -5.80
N CYS A 507 26.98 -36.10 -5.27
CA CYS A 507 26.69 -34.70 -4.97
C CYS A 507 27.64 -34.12 -3.91
N PHE A 508 27.99 -34.89 -2.87
CA PHE A 508 28.99 -34.46 -1.89
C PHE A 508 30.38 -34.30 -2.49
N LEU A 509 30.80 -35.19 -3.40
CA LEU A 509 32.07 -35.05 -4.13
C LEU A 509 32.08 -33.82 -5.02
N LEU A 510 30.98 -33.52 -5.73
CA LEU A 510 30.88 -32.29 -6.53
C LEU A 510 30.93 -31.03 -5.67
N LEU A 511 30.24 -31.01 -4.52
CA LEU A 511 30.31 -29.89 -3.57
C LEU A 511 31.72 -29.74 -2.96
N PHE A 512 32.42 -30.85 -2.72
CA PHE A 512 33.79 -30.83 -2.21
C PHE A 512 34.81 -30.33 -3.24
N VAL A 513 34.66 -30.74 -4.52
CA VAL A 513 35.44 -30.22 -5.64
C VAL A 513 35.14 -28.74 -5.89
N TRP A 514 33.88 -28.32 -5.77
CA TRP A 514 33.49 -26.92 -5.89
C TRP A 514 33.99 -26.04 -4.73
N SER A 515 34.00 -26.59 -3.51
CA SER A 515 34.56 -25.96 -2.32
C SER A 515 36.08 -25.75 -2.43
N ARG A 516 36.81 -26.71 -3.01
CA ARG A 516 38.25 -26.57 -3.27
C ARG A 516 38.60 -25.75 -4.52
N GLY A 517 37.67 -25.56 -5.46
CA GLY A 517 37.87 -24.80 -6.69
C GLY A 517 37.78 -23.28 -6.56
N LYS A 518 37.37 -22.73 -5.40
CA LYS A 518 37.28 -21.27 -5.17
C LYS A 518 38.48 -20.68 -4.42
N GLY A 519 39.68 -21.10 -4.79
CA GLY A 519 40.93 -20.44 -4.43
C GLY A 519 41.69 -20.03 -5.67
N LYS A 520 41.65 -18.73 -6.00
CA LYS A 520 42.34 -18.02 -7.11
C LYS A 520 41.55 -17.91 -8.43
N HIS A 521 40.62 -16.97 -8.49
CA HIS A 521 40.52 -16.03 -9.61
C HIS A 521 39.80 -14.76 -9.11
N LYS A 522 40.59 -13.74 -8.76
CA LYS A 522 40.10 -12.37 -8.63
C LYS A 522 39.90 -11.84 -10.06
N ASN A 523 38.66 -11.81 -10.53
CA ASN A 523 38.33 -11.07 -11.73
C ASN A 523 37.95 -9.64 -11.30
N ASN A 524 38.94 -8.75 -11.31
CA ASN A 524 38.67 -7.31 -11.42
C ASN A 524 38.04 -7.10 -12.79
N ILE A 525 36.85 -6.50 -12.83
CA ILE A 525 36.26 -6.02 -14.07
C ILE A 525 36.61 -4.53 -14.13
N ASP A 526 37.62 -4.21 -14.94
CA ASP A 526 37.91 -2.82 -15.32
C ASP A 526 36.96 -2.46 -16.48
N ILE A 527 35.99 -1.59 -16.21
CA ILE A 527 35.13 -1.01 -17.25
C ILE A 527 35.74 0.33 -17.66
N GLU A 528 36.38 0.34 -18.82
CA GLU A 528 36.89 1.54 -19.46
C GLU A 528 35.77 2.16 -20.31
N TYR A 529 35.27 3.33 -19.90
CA TYR A 529 34.27 4.09 -20.67
C TYR A 529 34.98 5.09 -21.57
N VAL A 530 34.97 4.83 -22.89
CA VAL A 530 35.39 5.80 -23.91
C VAL A 530 34.15 6.56 -24.39
N PRO A 531 34.07 7.89 -24.23
CA PRO A 531 32.95 8.65 -24.79
C PRO A 531 33.03 8.62 -26.32
N ARG A 532 31.96 8.18 -26.98
CA ARG A 532 31.78 8.28 -28.43
C ARG A 532 31.74 9.75 -28.85
N SER A 533 32.73 10.18 -29.63
CA SER A 533 32.72 11.45 -30.33
C SER A 533 31.67 11.46 -31.44
N LYS A 534 30.98 12.60 -31.60
CA LYS A 534 30.12 12.91 -32.74
C LYS A 534 30.95 12.96 -34.02
N SER A 535 30.49 12.32 -35.09
CA SER A 535 31.07 12.48 -36.44
C SER A 535 30.47 13.70 -37.16
N ASN A 536 31.35 14.65 -37.45
CA ASN A 536 31.43 15.61 -38.56
C ASN A 536 30.21 16.08 -39.36
N GLY A 537 30.15 17.41 -39.45
CA GLY A 537 29.60 18.24 -40.53
C GLY A 537 30.04 19.71 -40.38
N THR A 538 31.31 20.00 -40.71
CA THR A 538 31.90 21.28 -41.21
C THR A 538 31.93 22.57 -40.36
N SER A 539 33.17 22.93 -39.94
CA SER A 539 33.90 24.23 -40.04
C SER A 539 33.43 25.50 -39.29
N VAL A 540 34.20 26.01 -38.30
CA VAL A 540 35.30 27.01 -38.39
C VAL A 540 35.67 27.54 -36.98
N ASP A 541 36.99 27.65 -36.72
CA ASP A 541 37.78 28.41 -35.72
C ASP A 541 37.65 28.26 -34.18
N GLY A 542 38.80 27.95 -33.57
CA GLY A 542 39.38 28.85 -32.55
C GLY A 542 39.54 28.38 -31.09
N GLY A 543 40.59 27.60 -30.80
CA GLY A 543 41.47 27.85 -29.62
C GLY A 543 41.20 27.19 -28.25
N ALA A 544 42.30 26.67 -27.68
CA ALA A 544 42.62 26.35 -26.28
C ALA A 544 42.30 24.94 -25.73
N GLU A 545 43.36 24.13 -25.66
CA GLU A 545 43.48 22.85 -24.96
C GLU A 545 43.48 23.00 -23.43
N GLY A 546 42.77 22.09 -22.76
CA GLY A 546 42.89 21.79 -21.34
C GLY A 546 42.52 20.32 -21.10
N GLN A 547 43.49 19.42 -21.22
CA GLN A 547 43.34 17.98 -20.99
C GLN A 547 43.05 17.68 -19.51
N ALA A 548 41.82 17.24 -19.20
CA ALA A 548 41.50 16.56 -17.95
C ALA A 548 41.60 15.04 -18.17
N GLY A 549 42.53 14.39 -17.47
CA GLY A 549 42.71 12.93 -17.51
C GLY A 549 41.57 12.16 -16.82
N PRO A 550 41.41 10.85 -17.10
CA PRO A 550 40.28 10.07 -16.61
C PRO A 550 40.34 9.80 -15.10
N HIS A 551 39.23 10.05 -14.41
CA HIS A 551 39.05 9.75 -12.98
C HIS A 551 38.71 8.26 -12.76
N ARG A 552 39.47 7.60 -11.88
CA ARG A 552 39.21 6.23 -11.41
C ARG A 552 38.30 6.21 -10.18
N PHE A 553 37.18 5.51 -10.25
CA PHE A 553 36.35 5.17 -9.10
C PHE A 553 36.56 3.70 -8.70
N ASN A 554 36.99 3.46 -7.45
CA ASN A 554 37.04 2.13 -6.85
C ASN A 554 35.77 1.93 -6.01
N MET A 555 34.88 1.01 -6.42
CA MET A 555 33.74 0.57 -5.61
C MET A 555 34.03 -0.80 -5.01
N LYS A 556 34.03 -0.87 -3.67
CA LYS A 556 34.18 -2.11 -2.90
C LYS A 556 32.77 -2.57 -2.52
N MET A 557 32.29 -3.66 -3.10
CA MET A 557 31.08 -4.32 -2.57
C MET A 557 31.45 -5.07 -1.30
N ILE A 558 30.78 -4.74 -0.20
CA ILE A 558 30.80 -5.51 1.07
C ILE A 558 29.79 -6.64 0.94
#